data_AF-A0A357Y1T8-F1
#
_entry.id   AF-A0A357Y1T8-F1
#
_cell.length_a   1.000
_cell.length_b   1.000
_cell.length_c   1.000
_cell.angle_alpha   90.00
_cell.angle_beta   90.00
_cell.angle_gamma   90.00
#
_symmetry.space_group_name_H-M   'P 1'
#
loop_
_entity.id
_entity.type
_entity.pdbx_description
1 polymer ?
#
loop_
_entity_poly.entity_id
_entity_poly.type
_entity_poly.pdbx_seq_one_letter_code
_entity_poly.pdbx_strand_id
1 'polypeptide(L)'
;MKRILFMLLAVCVMMTGGCLAAGRNGGSNVSNPTAIMETNMGTIEIELYLDKTPVTAQNFIDLSKKGFYDGVIFHRVIDGFMIQGG
;
A
#
# COMPACT_ATOMS: atom_id res chain seq x y z
N MET A 1 -29.31 -36.63 23.88
CA MET A 1 -29.27 -36.55 22.40
C MET A 1 -29.92 -35.29 21.81
N LYS A 2 -30.91 -34.66 22.45
CA LYS A 2 -31.53 -33.41 21.94
C LYS A 2 -30.72 -32.12 22.18
N ARG A 3 -29.80 -32.09 23.16
CA ARG A 3 -28.94 -30.93 23.47
C ARG A 3 -27.75 -30.76 22.51
N ILE A 4 -27.20 -31.86 21.99
CA ILE A 4 -26.13 -31.86 20.98
C ILE A 4 -26.68 -31.44 19.60
N LEU A 5 -27.95 -31.79 19.31
CA LEU A 5 -28.63 -31.40 18.08
C LEU A 5 -28.91 -29.89 18.00
N PHE A 6 -29.16 -29.23 19.13
CA PHE A 6 -29.36 -27.77 19.18
C PHE A 6 -28.07 -26.97 18.95
N MET A 7 -26.90 -27.51 19.33
CA MET A 7 -25.60 -26.87 19.08
C MET A 7 -25.20 -26.92 17.59
N LEU A 8 -25.55 -27.99 16.88
CA LEU A 8 -25.26 -28.11 15.43
C LEU A 8 -26.14 -27.19 14.57
N LEU A 9 -27.37 -26.90 14.99
CA LEU A 9 -28.27 -26.01 14.25
C LEU A 9 -27.86 -24.53 14.38
N ALA A 10 -27.24 -24.13 15.50
CA ALA A 10 -26.81 -22.76 15.74
C ALA A 10 -25.58 -22.34 14.92
N VAL A 11 -24.73 -23.28 14.51
CA VAL A 11 -23.53 -23.02 13.70
C VAL A 11 -23.89 -22.70 12.24
N CYS A 12 -25.03 -23.17 11.73
CA CYS A 12 -25.44 -22.94 10.34
C CYS A 12 -26.00 -21.52 10.08
N VAL A 13 -26.48 -20.80 11.11
CA VAL A 13 -27.12 -19.48 10.93
C VAL A 13 -26.09 -18.34 10.80
N MET A 14 -24.81 -18.57 11.12
CA MET A 14 -23.76 -17.54 11.00
C MET A 14 -23.18 -17.41 9.59
N MET A 15 -23.51 -18.30 8.65
CA MET A 15 -22.97 -18.28 7.28
C MET A 15 -23.80 -17.45 6.28
N THR A 16 -24.93 -16.86 6.70
CA THR A 16 -25.76 -16.01 5.83
C THR A 16 -25.53 -14.51 6.01
N GLY A 17 -24.57 -14.12 6.87
CA GLY A 17 -24.20 -12.72 7.10
C GLY A 17 -23.01 -12.31 6.24
N GLY A 18 -23.25 -11.77 5.03
CA GLY A 18 -22.20 -11.03 4.32
C GLY A 18 -22.24 -11.09 2.81
N CYS A 19 -23.25 -10.48 2.20
CA CYS A 19 -23.07 -9.88 0.88
C CYS A 19 -23.65 -8.46 0.90
N LEU A 20 -22.93 -7.56 1.57
CA LEU A 20 -22.95 -6.15 1.19
C LEU A 20 -21.97 -6.00 0.01
N ALA A 21 -22.48 -6.19 -1.20
CA ALA A 21 -21.83 -5.68 -2.40
C ALA A 21 -22.07 -4.16 -2.45
N ALA A 22 -21.34 -3.42 -1.63
CA ALA A 22 -21.18 -1.98 -1.82
C ALA A 22 -20.32 -1.77 -3.07
N GLY A 23 -20.98 -1.60 -4.22
CA GLY A 23 -20.34 -1.08 -5.41
C GLY A 23 -19.76 0.29 -5.09
N ARG A 24 -18.43 0.40 -4.95
CA ARG A 24 -17.74 1.69 -4.93
C ARG A 24 -17.74 2.25 -6.34
N ASN A 25 -18.79 3.02 -6.64
CA ASN A 25 -18.70 4.07 -7.64
C ASN A 25 -18.02 5.27 -6.99
N GLY A 26 -16.87 5.69 -7.52
CA GLY A 26 -16.13 6.82 -6.95
C GLY A 26 -14.75 6.95 -7.57
N GLY A 27 -14.70 7.30 -8.86
CA GLY A 27 -13.54 7.96 -9.44
C GLY A 27 -13.41 9.37 -8.84
N SER A 28 -13.00 9.44 -7.58
CA SER A 28 -12.48 10.66 -7.00
C SER A 28 -11.13 10.90 -7.65
N ASN A 29 -10.99 12.05 -8.32
CA ASN A 29 -9.72 12.54 -8.86
C ASN A 29 -8.83 12.95 -7.67
N VAL A 30 -8.33 11.95 -6.95
CA VAL A 30 -7.46 12.13 -5.78
C VAL A 30 -6.07 12.37 -6.33
N SER A 31 -5.51 13.55 -6.05
CA SER A 31 -4.11 13.84 -6.35
C SER A 31 -3.23 12.81 -5.68
N ASN A 32 -2.29 12.23 -6.43
CA ASN A 32 -1.34 11.28 -5.88
C ASN A 32 -0.46 11.95 -4.81
N PRO A 33 -0.08 11.22 -3.75
CA PRO A 33 0.89 11.74 -2.81
C PRO A 33 2.26 11.93 -3.48
N THR A 34 2.97 12.98 -3.07
CA THR A 34 4.33 13.24 -3.50
C THR A 34 5.31 13.05 -2.33
N ALA A 35 6.51 12.59 -2.66
CA ALA A 35 7.63 12.47 -1.74
C ALA A 35 8.75 13.42 -2.18
N ILE A 36 9.33 14.14 -1.22
CA ILE A 36 10.50 14.97 -1.43
C ILE A 36 11.72 14.19 -0.96
N MET A 37 12.65 13.93 -1.89
CA MET A 37 13.93 13.27 -1.60
C MET A 37 15.05 14.30 -1.71
N GLU A 38 15.64 14.65 -0.58
CA GLU A 38 16.78 15.55 -0.49
C GLU A 38 18.06 14.76 -0.70
N THR A 39 18.85 15.17 -1.70
CA THR A 39 20.15 14.56 -1.99
C THR A 39 21.25 15.62 -1.97
N ASN A 40 22.51 15.20 -1.90
CA ASN A 40 23.65 16.13 -1.99
C ASN A 40 23.81 16.81 -3.36
N MET A 41 23.05 16.38 -4.38
CA MET A 41 23.07 16.97 -5.73
C MET A 41 21.78 17.74 -6.05
N GLY A 42 20.85 17.86 -5.10
CA GLY A 42 19.59 18.57 -5.25
C GLY A 42 18.39 17.78 -4.76
N THR A 43 17.22 18.40 -4.87
CA THR A 43 15.95 17.83 -4.43
C THR A 43 15.22 17.17 -5.60
N ILE A 44 14.70 15.97 -5.35
CA ILE A 44 13.88 15.22 -6.31
C ILE A 44 12.47 15.10 -5.74
N GLU A 45 11.47 15.51 -6.51
CA GLU A 45 10.06 15.28 -6.19
C GLU A 45 9.55 14.05 -6.93
N ILE A 46 8.93 13.13 -6.18
CA ILE A 46 8.48 11.82 -6.67
C ILE A 46 6.97 11.71 -6.44
N GLU A 47 6.18 11.62 -7.51
CA GLU A 47 4.75 11.33 -7.43
C GLU A 47 4.49 9.82 -7.33
N LEU A 48 3.65 9.39 -6.39
CA LEU A 48 3.38 7.98 -6.10
C LEU A 48 1.97 7.57 -6.54
N TYR A 49 1.89 6.72 -7.57
CA TYR A 49 0.64 6.21 -8.12
C TYR A 49 0.06 5.07 -7.27
N LEU A 50 -0.69 5.42 -6.23
CA LEU A 50 -1.34 4.46 -5.32
C LEU A 50 -2.42 3.61 -6.01
N ASP A 51 -3.03 4.15 -7.07
CA ASP A 51 -4.05 3.46 -7.87
C ASP A 51 -3.44 2.31 -8.70
N LYS A 52 -2.23 2.50 -9.23
CA LYS A 52 -1.53 1.52 -10.08
C LYS A 52 -0.72 0.52 -9.27
N THR A 53 0.00 0.99 -8.25
CA THR A 53 0.93 0.16 -7.48
C THR A 53 0.73 0.35 -5.97
N PRO A 54 -0.44 -0.05 -5.42
CA PRO A 54 -0.83 0.28 -4.05
C PRO A 54 0.14 -0.28 -3.00
N VAL A 55 0.57 -1.54 -3.15
CA VAL A 55 1.45 -2.20 -2.18
C VAL A 55 2.85 -1.59 -2.19
N THR A 56 3.42 -1.38 -3.37
CA THR A 56 4.77 -0.82 -3.52
C THR A 56 4.84 0.63 -3.06
N ALA A 57 3.87 1.46 -3.46
CA ALA A 57 3.81 2.85 -3.04
C ALA A 57 3.60 2.95 -1.52
N GLN A 58 2.75 2.12 -0.92
CA GLN A 58 2.57 2.12 0.53
C GLN A 58 3.85 1.71 1.27
N ASN A 59 4.54 0.65 0.81
CA ASN A 59 5.81 0.23 1.40
C ASN A 59 6.87 1.34 1.33
N PHE A 60 6.96 2.03 0.19
CA PHE A 60 7.86 3.19 0.04
C PHE A 60 7.51 4.29 1.04
N ILE A 61 6.24 4.69 1.15
CA ILE A 61 5.78 5.71 2.10
C ILE A 61 6.13 5.31 3.55
N ASP A 62 5.90 4.05 3.91
CA ASP A 62 6.13 3.57 5.27
C ASP A 62 7.63 3.55 5.63
N LEU A 63 8.50 3.16 4.69
CA LEU A 63 9.95 3.19 4.86
C LEU A 63 10.48 4.62 4.95
N SER A 64 9.99 5.52 4.09
CA SER A 64 10.36 6.94 4.11
C SER A 64 9.97 7.60 5.43
N LYS A 65 8.76 7.36 5.94
CA LYS A 65 8.33 7.90 7.25
C LYS A 65 9.14 7.37 8.44
N LYS A 66 9.78 6.22 8.29
CA LYS A 66 10.67 5.65 9.31
C LYS A 66 12.12 6.15 9.20
N GLY A 67 12.42 7.03 8.23
CA GLY A 67 13.77 7.50 7.96
C GLY A 67 14.70 6.42 7.39
N PHE A 68 14.15 5.36 6.79
CA PHE A 68 14.96 4.23 6.30
C PHE A 68 15.97 4.64 5.21
N TYR A 69 15.60 5.62 4.38
CA TYR A 69 16.44 6.09 3.28
C TYR A 69 17.42 7.21 3.69
N ASP A 70 17.41 7.65 4.96
CA ASP A 70 18.26 8.73 5.43
C ASP A 70 19.72 8.27 5.47
N GLY A 71 20.59 9.00 4.76
CA GLY A 71 22.02 8.67 4.65
C GLY A 71 22.35 7.48 3.75
N VAL A 72 21.35 6.91 3.05
CA VAL A 72 21.57 5.84 2.06
C VAL A 72 22.15 6.43 0.77
N ILE A 73 23.09 5.71 0.15
CA ILE A 73 23.75 6.12 -1.10
C ILE A 73 23.15 5.41 -2.32
N PHE A 74 23.28 6.04 -3.48
CA PHE A 74 23.10 5.35 -4.76
C PHE A 74 24.34 4.49 -5.05
N HIS A 75 24.26 3.19 -4.76
CA HIS A 75 25.39 2.28 -4.89
C HIS A 75 25.64 1.83 -6.35
N ARG A 76 24.72 2.13 -7.27
CA ARG A 76 24.86 1.79 -8.69
C ARG A 76 24.34 2.90 -9.59
N VAL A 77 25.18 3.32 -10.52
CA VAL A 77 24.91 4.38 -11.50
C VAL A 77 25.30 3.87 -12.89
N ILE A 78 24.36 3.88 -13.82
CA ILE A 78 24.61 3.60 -15.24
C ILE A 78 24.19 4.81 -16.05
N ASP A 79 25.14 5.40 -16.75
CA ASP A 79 24.90 6.56 -17.61
C ASP A 79 23.89 6.24 -18.72
N GLY A 80 22.96 7.17 -18.95
CA GLY A 80 21.87 7.01 -19.91
C GLY A 80 20.82 5.94 -19.58
N PHE A 81 20.87 5.32 -18.39
CA PHE A 81 19.91 4.27 -18.01
C PHE A 81 19.21 4.56 -16.68
N MET A 82 19.88 4.30 -15.55
CA MET A 82 19.24 4.44 -14.24
C MET A 82 20.26 4.52 -13.10
N ILE A 83 19.78 5.02 -11.96
CA ILE A 83 20.45 4.97 -10.66
C ILE A 83 19.67 4.06 -9.72
N GLN A 84 20.37 3.28 -8.91
CA GLN A 84 19.79 2.36 -7.95
C GLN A 84 20.33 2.65 -6.56
N GLY A 85 19.41 2.74 -5.61
CA GLY A 85 19.64 2.95 -4.19
C GLY A 85 18.52 2.28 -3.39
N GLY A 86 18.38 2.70 -2.13
CA GLY A 86 17.61 1.98 -1.12
C GLY A 86 18.41 0.83 -0.55
#